data_AF-A0A078HZJ0-F1
#
_entry.id   AF-A0A078HZJ0-F1
#
_cell.length_a   1.000
_cell.length_b   1.000
_cell.length_c   1.000
_cell.angle_alpha   90.00
_cell.angle_beta   90.00
_cell.angle_gamma   90.00
#
_symmetry.space_group_name_H-M   'P 1'
#
loop_
_entity.id
_entity.type
_entity.pdbx_description
1 polymer ?
#
loop_
_entity_poly.entity_id
_entity_poly.type
_entity_poly.pdbx_seq_one_letter_code
_entity_poly.pdbx_strand_id
1 'polypeptide(L)' 'MDSGTLNIKKWVVMYPVYINSKKTVAEGRMISLSKACENPNCIEISDCCKHLKLPSAVESATFFFIV' A
#
# COMPACT_ATOMS: atom_id res chain seq x y z
N MET A 1 -22.63 14.00 15.95
CA MET A 1 -21.36 14.62 15.57
C MET A 1 -20.33 13.51 15.57
N ASP A 2 -20.13 12.85 14.43
CA ASP A 2 -19.10 11.82 14.28
C ASP A 2 -17.75 12.54 14.17
N SER A 3 -17.19 12.80 15.34
CA SER A 3 -15.90 13.45 15.53
C SER A 3 -14.87 12.71 14.70
N GLY A 4 -14.09 13.45 13.90
CA GLY A 4 -13.16 12.99 12.85
C GLY A 4 -12.09 12.01 13.32
N THR A 5 -12.53 10.82 13.70
CA THR A 5 -11.70 9.72 14.14
C THR A 5 -11.53 8.86 12.91
N LEU A 6 -10.34 8.96 12.30
CA LEU A 6 -9.95 8.05 11.23
C LEU A 6 -10.13 6.63 11.76
N ASN A 7 -11.15 5.92 11.25
CA ASN A 7 -11.47 4.57 11.67
C ASN A 7 -10.41 3.61 11.11
N ILE A 8 -9.23 3.59 11.72
CA ILE A 8 -8.07 2.79 11.30
C ILE A 8 -8.39 1.30 11.13
N LYS A 9 -9.42 0.80 11.82
CA LYS A 9 -9.92 -0.58 11.70
C LYS A 9 -10.55 -0.90 10.34
N LYS A 10 -10.92 0.11 9.56
CA LYS A 10 -11.50 -0.04 8.20
C LYS A 10 -10.46 0.11 7.10
N TRP A 11 -9.20 0.41 7.43
CA TRP A 11 -8.18 0.68 6.43
C TRP A 11 -7.69 -0.63 5.82
N VAL A 12 -7.41 -0.60 4.53
CA VAL A 12 -6.86 -1.74 3.79
C VAL A 12 -5.36 -1.77 4.01
N VAL A 13 -4.82 -2.92 4.38
CA VAL A 13 -3.37 -3.10 4.52
C VAL A 13 -2.79 -3.48 3.17
N MET A 14 -1.86 -2.68 2.67
CA MET A 14 -1.11 -2.90 1.45
C MET A 14 0.36 -3.14 1.76
N TYR A 15 0.91 -4.20 1.18
CA TYR A 15 2.30 -4.61 1.38
C TYR A 15 3.05 -4.36 0.08
N PRO A 16 4.32 -3.91 0.11
CA PRO A 16 5.11 -3.72 -1.10
C PRO A 16 5.22 -5.00 -1.95
N VAL A 17 5.25 -6.18 -1.31
CA VAL A 17 5.29 -7.48 -1.99
C VAL A 17 4.10 -7.68 -2.95
N TYR A 18 2.94 -7.07 -2.67
CA TYR A 18 1.73 -7.23 -3.47
C TYR A 18 1.87 -6.68 -4.88
N ILE A 19 2.67 -5.62 -5.03
CA ILE A 19 2.90 -4.93 -6.30
C ILE A 19 4.29 -5.20 -6.87
N ASN A 20 5.08 -6.07 -6.24
CA ASN A 20 6.45 -6.37 -6.66
C ASN A 20 6.47 -7.29 -7.87
N SER A 21 7.03 -6.84 -8.99
CA SER A 21 7.12 -7.61 -10.24
C SER A 21 8.07 -8.80 -10.14
N LYS A 22 9.10 -8.73 -9.28
CA LYS A 22 10.08 -9.82 -9.07
C LYS A 22 9.53 -10.98 -8.26
N LYS A 23 8.37 -10.81 -7.62
CA LYS A 23 7.72 -11.81 -6.79
C LYS A 23 6.64 -12.56 -7.55
N THR A 24 6.56 -13.87 -7.33
CA THR A 24 5.50 -14.69 -7.91
C THR A 24 4.21 -14.59 -7.11
N VAL A 25 3.09 -15.08 -7.65
CA VAL A 25 1.82 -15.15 -6.93
C VAL A 25 1.96 -16.01 -5.67
N ALA A 26 2.75 -17.09 -5.74
CA ALA A 26 3.06 -17.94 -4.60
C ALA A 26 3.87 -17.22 -3.50
N GLU A 27 4.67 -16.21 -3.86
CA GLU A 27 5.41 -15.38 -2.90
C GLU A 27 4.60 -14.18 -2.37
N GLY A 28 3.34 -14.01 -2.81
CA GLY A 28 2.44 -12.97 -2.32
C GLY A 28 2.14 -11.83 -3.30
N ARG A 29 2.60 -11.88 -4.56
CA ARG A 29 2.16 -10.91 -5.57
C ARG A 29 0.66 -11.06 -5.84
N MET A 30 -0.09 -9.95 -5.76
CA MET A 30 -1.55 -9.94 -5.98
C MET A 30 -1.98 -9.33 -7.32
N ILE A 31 -1.10 -8.57 -8.00
CA ILE A 31 -1.42 -7.91 -9.27
C ILE A 31 -0.70 -8.53 -10.46
N SER A 32 -1.24 -8.37 -11.67
CA SER A 32 -0.61 -8.81 -12.93
C SER A 32 0.75 -8.13 -13.16
N LEU A 33 1.68 -8.86 -13.80
CA LEU A 33 3.04 -8.37 -14.07
C LEU A 33 3.07 -7.05 -14.86
N SER A 34 2.14 -6.87 -15.81
CA SER A 34 2.04 -5.64 -16.62
C SER A 34 1.75 -4.37 -15.81
N LYS A 35 1.22 -4.51 -14.59
CA LYS A 35 0.93 -3.39 -13.67
C LYS A 35 1.84 -3.38 -12.46
N ALA A 36 2.75 -4.35 -12.35
CA ALA A 36 3.65 -4.50 -11.22
C ALA A 36 4.87 -3.58 -11.36
N CYS A 37 5.38 -3.09 -10.23
CA CYS A 37 6.56 -2.25 -10.15
C CYS A 37 7.77 -3.10 -9.76
N GLU A 38 8.94 -2.78 -10.33
CA GLU A 38 10.18 -3.42 -9.93
C GLU A 38 10.69 -2.80 -8.63
N ASN A 39 10.75 -3.60 -7.57
CA ASN A 39 11.26 -3.23 -6.25
C ASN A 39 10.55 -2.02 -5.59
N PRO A 40 9.27 -2.17 -5.23
CA PRO A 40 8.46 -1.08 -4.67
C PRO A 40 8.99 -0.62 -3.31
N ASN A 41 9.17 0.70 -3.15
CA ASN A 41 9.54 1.32 -1.88
C ASN A 41 8.31 1.89 -1.16
N CYS A 42 8.20 1.68 0.15
CA CYS A 42 7.13 2.25 0.98
C CYS A 42 7.04 3.78 0.85
N ILE A 43 8.17 4.46 0.66
CA ILE A 43 8.21 5.92 0.49
C ILE A 43 7.54 6.34 -0.82
N GLU A 44 7.82 5.64 -1.92
CA GLU A 44 7.24 5.92 -3.24
C GLU A 44 5.74 5.64 -3.25
N ILE A 45 5.31 4.54 -2.61
CA ILE A 45 3.89 4.22 -2.44
C ILE A 45 3.19 5.33 -1.63
N SER A 46 3.83 5.84 -0.57
CA SER A 46 3.32 6.98 0.20
C SER A 46 3.13 8.22 -0.67
N ASP A 47 4.14 8.53 -1.48
CA ASP A 47 4.13 9.70 -2.34
C ASP A 47 3.01 9.62 -3.39
N CYS A 48 2.83 8.44 -3.99
CA CYS A 48 1.70 8.17 -4.89
C CYS A 48 0.35 8.36 -4.18
N CYS A 49 0.19 7.84 -2.96
CA CYS A 49 -1.05 8.00 -2.18
C CYS A 49 -1.31 9.47 -1.85
N LYS A 50 -0.26 10.23 -1.47
CA LYS A 50 -0.36 11.68 -1.21
C LYS A 50 -0.74 12.45 -2.47
N HIS A 51 -0.15 12.11 -3.60
CA HIS A 51 -0.48 12.71 -4.90
C HIS A 51 -1.94 12.48 -5.28
N LEU A 52 -2.43 11.25 -5.05
CA LEU A 52 -3.83 10.86 -5.27
C LEU A 52 -4.77 11.38 -4.18
N LYS A 53 -4.26 12.10 -3.16
CA LYS A 53 -5.00 12.59 -1.98
C LYS A 53 -5.74 11.47 -1.24
N LEU A 54 -5.20 10.26 -1.28
CA LEU A 54 -5.69 9.13 -0.52
C LEU A 54 -5.12 9.17 0.90
N PRO A 55 -5.96 9.03 1.94
CA PRO A 55 -5.46 8.94 3.30
C PRO A 55 -4.67 7.64 3.44
N SER A 56 -3.40 7.78 3.83
CA SER A 56 -2.52 6.63 4.00
C SER A 56 -1.58 6.85 5.18
N ALA A 57 -1.20 5.76 5.84
CA ALA A 57 -0.29 5.75 6.97
C ALA A 57 0.77 4.68 6.77
N VAL A 58 2.03 5.06 6.99
CA VAL A 58 3.18 4.16 6.92
C VAL A 58 3.43 3.64 8.33
N GLU A 59 3.25 2.35 8.55
CA GLU A 59 3.52 1.71 9.84
C GLU A 59 4.69 0.75 9.66
N SER A 60 5.90 1.30 9.83
CA SER A 60 7.19 0.61 9.69
C SER A 60 7.50 0.06 8.29
N ALA A 61 8.75 -0.39 8.08
CA ALA A 61 9.31 -0.77 6.78
C ALA A 61 8.64 -1.97 6.09
N THR A 62 7.60 -2.54 6.69
CA THR A 62 6.99 -3.79 6.23
C THR A 62 5.57 -3.59 5.69
N PHE A 63 4.76 -2.66 6.23
CA PHE A 63 3.32 -2.56 5.89
C PHE A 63 2.82 -1.12 5.74
N PHE A 64 1.84 -0.94 4.86
CA PHE A 64 1.19 0.34 4.57
C PHE A 64 -0.32 0.22 4.82
N PHE A 65 -0.95 1.21 5.44
CA PHE A 65 -2.41 1.26 5.54
C PHE A 65 -2.95 2.32 4.57
N ILE A 66 -3.94 1.95 3.75
CA ILE A 66 -4.60 2.83 2.75
C ILE A 66 -6.10 2.84 3.06
N VAL A 67 -6.71 4.03 3.08
CA VAL A 67 -8.17 4.25 3.26
C VAL A 67 -8.94 4.01 1.98
#